data_AF-A0AAD4VES9-F1
#
_entry.id   AF-A0AAD4VES9-F1
#
_cell.length_a   1.000
_cell.length_b   1.000
_cell.length_c   1.000
_cell.angle_alpha   90.00
_cell.angle_beta   90.00
_cell.angle_gamma   90.00
#
_symmetry.space_group_name_H-M   'P 1'
#
loop_
_entity.id
_entity.type
_entity.pdbx_description
1 polymer ?
#
loop_
_entity_poly.entity_id
_entity_poly.type
_entity_poly.pdbx_seq_one_letter_code
_entity_poly.pdbx_strand_id
1 'polypeptide(L)'
;MTMIVHLKLNFIVLCFSPLFLLLPFTQSTDVKYCGQTDEYAVKVQGVEILPDPVVRGKPATFNISASTGQAISSGKVVIEVYYFGVRVHTETHDLCEKLSCPVSAGNFVLSHTQTLPGITPPGSYNLKMTIKDDHNQKLSCISFNFKIVFGSLVSAS
;
A
#
# COMPACT_ATOMS: atom_id res chain seq x y z
N MET A 1 73.00 -14.43 14.35
CA MET A 1 73.26 -13.20 13.59
C MET A 1 72.17 -13.08 12.55
N THR A 2 71.36 -12.03 12.65
CA THR A 2 70.22 -11.65 11.80
C THR A 2 70.54 -11.65 10.31
N MET A 3 69.56 -12.01 9.46
CA MET A 3 69.23 -11.26 8.24
C MET A 3 67.77 -11.48 7.85
N ILE A 4 67.06 -10.36 7.74
CA ILE A 4 65.67 -10.19 7.31
C ILE A 4 65.64 -10.22 5.79
N VAL A 5 64.67 -10.92 5.18
CA VAL A 5 64.22 -10.63 3.81
C VAL A 5 62.70 -10.59 3.78
N HIS A 6 62.18 -9.39 3.53
CA HIS A 6 60.78 -9.05 3.34
C HIS A 6 60.14 -9.88 2.22
N LEU A 7 59.04 -10.57 2.51
CA LEU A 7 58.10 -11.03 1.49
C LEU A 7 56.77 -10.29 1.68
N LYS A 8 56.45 -9.44 0.70
CA LYS A 8 55.30 -8.55 0.62
C LYS A 8 54.00 -9.38 0.69
N LEU A 9 53.38 -9.47 1.87
CA LEU A 9 52.09 -10.12 2.03
C LEU A 9 51.00 -9.10 1.64
N ASN A 10 50.38 -9.33 0.48
CA ASN A 10 49.34 -8.49 -0.08
C ASN A 10 48.17 -8.38 0.89
N PHE A 11 47.92 -7.18 1.42
CA PHE A 11 46.86 -6.90 2.38
C PHE A 11 45.52 -6.82 1.63
N ILE A 12 44.97 -7.97 1.25
CA ILE A 12 43.57 -8.05 0.80
C ILE A 12 42.73 -7.96 2.07
N VAL A 13 42.43 -6.73 2.47
CA VAL A 13 41.38 -6.45 3.44
C VAL A 13 40.07 -6.87 2.79
N LEU A 14 39.64 -8.09 3.07
CA LEU A 14 38.24 -8.48 2.95
C LEU A 14 37.48 -7.62 3.97
N CYS A 15 37.14 -6.40 3.56
CA CYS A 15 36.06 -5.64 4.16
C CYS A 15 34.79 -6.47 3.97
N PHE A 16 34.55 -7.40 4.88
CA PHE A 16 33.20 -7.83 5.24
C PHE A 16 32.51 -6.59 5.81
N SER A 17 32.19 -5.63 4.95
CA SER A 17 31.25 -4.58 5.26
C SER A 17 29.92 -5.30 5.45
N PRO A 18 29.34 -5.32 6.67
CA PRO A 18 27.95 -5.63 6.80
C PRO A 18 27.22 -4.39 6.30
N LEU A 19 27.19 -4.20 4.98
CA LEU A 19 26.14 -3.42 4.35
C LEU A 19 24.89 -4.29 4.50
N PHE A 20 24.42 -4.37 5.74
CA PHE A 20 23.16 -4.95 6.13
C PHE A 20 22.16 -4.12 5.34
N LEU A 21 21.68 -4.70 4.24
CA LEU A 21 20.58 -4.16 3.46
C LEU A 21 19.46 -3.96 4.46
N LEU A 22 19.27 -2.73 4.92
CA LEU A 22 18.06 -2.30 5.61
C LEU A 22 16.97 -2.37 4.55
N LEU A 23 16.50 -3.59 4.26
CA LEU A 23 15.29 -3.79 3.50
C LEU A 23 14.20 -3.20 4.39
N PRO A 24 13.53 -2.11 3.96
CA PRO A 24 12.35 -1.67 4.68
C PRO A 24 11.39 -2.86 4.70
N PHE A 25 11.02 -3.31 5.90
CA PHE A 25 9.95 -4.26 6.07
C PHE A 25 8.68 -3.58 5.56
N THR A 26 8.27 -3.89 4.33
CA THR A 26 6.99 -3.43 3.80
C THR A 26 5.89 -4.26 4.46
N GLN A 27 5.24 -3.67 5.48
CA GLN A 27 4.09 -4.31 6.10
C GLN A 27 2.91 -4.19 5.14
N SER A 28 2.63 -5.28 4.41
CA SER A 28 1.46 -5.38 3.55
C SER A 28 0.25 -5.80 4.37
N THR A 29 -0.86 -5.09 4.19
CA THR A 29 -2.16 -5.45 4.79
C THR A 29 -2.83 -6.53 3.95
N ASP A 30 -3.33 -7.58 4.62
CA ASP A 30 -4.09 -8.66 3.99
C ASP A 30 -5.41 -8.13 3.39
N VAL A 31 -5.72 -8.58 2.16
CA VAL A 31 -6.92 -8.18 1.42
C VAL A 31 -7.91 -9.33 1.31
N LYS A 32 -9.18 -9.04 1.55
CA LYS A 32 -10.29 -9.98 1.37
C LYS A 32 -11.13 -9.58 0.17
N TYR A 33 -11.21 -10.46 -0.82
CA TYR A 33 -12.11 -10.26 -1.94
C TYR A 33 -13.57 -10.37 -1.52
N CYS A 34 -14.43 -9.58 -2.16
CA CYS A 34 -15.88 -9.62 -1.93
C CYS A 34 -16.56 -10.88 -2.51
N GLY A 35 -15.86 -11.61 -3.39
CA GLY A 35 -16.31 -12.80 -4.10
C GLY A 35 -15.11 -13.68 -4.46
N GLN A 36 -15.23 -14.57 -5.44
CA GLN A 36 -14.08 -15.38 -5.88
C GLN A 36 -13.07 -14.50 -6.63
N THR A 37 -11.79 -14.68 -6.36
CA THR A 37 -10.73 -13.80 -6.90
C THR A 37 -10.63 -13.89 -8.42
N ASP A 38 -10.81 -15.07 -8.99
CA ASP A 38 -10.71 -15.39 -10.42
C ASP A 38 -11.75 -14.64 -11.28
N GLU A 39 -12.91 -14.29 -10.72
CA GLU A 39 -13.99 -13.53 -11.39
C GLU A 39 -13.60 -12.07 -11.75
N TYR A 40 -12.60 -11.50 -11.09
CA TYR A 40 -12.25 -10.07 -11.25
C TYR A 40 -11.17 -9.82 -12.31
N ALA A 41 -11.41 -8.93 -13.27
CA ALA A 41 -10.41 -8.57 -14.28
C ALA A 41 -9.15 -7.91 -13.67
N VAL A 42 -9.33 -7.16 -12.57
CA VAL A 42 -8.24 -6.53 -11.82
C VAL A 42 -7.94 -7.35 -10.56
N LYS A 43 -6.71 -7.86 -10.47
CA LYS A 43 -6.19 -8.59 -9.32
C LYS A 43 -5.42 -7.63 -8.41
N VAL A 44 -5.63 -7.70 -7.10
CA VAL A 44 -4.97 -6.89 -6.08
C VAL A 44 -3.99 -7.80 -5.38
N GLN A 45 -2.72 -7.39 -5.35
CA GLN A 45 -1.65 -8.15 -4.72
C GLN A 45 -1.47 -7.76 -3.24
N GLY A 46 -1.79 -6.52 -2.87
CA GLY A 46 -1.67 -6.05 -1.50
C GLY A 46 -1.96 -4.57 -1.34
N VAL A 47 -2.08 -4.15 -0.09
CA VAL A 47 -2.28 -2.76 0.31
C VAL A 47 -1.20 -2.36 1.30
N GLU A 48 -0.46 -1.32 0.97
CA GLU A 48 0.45 -0.65 1.89
C GLU A 48 -0.21 0.62 2.43
N ILE A 49 -0.11 0.84 3.74
CA ILE A 49 -0.72 1.97 4.44
C ILE A 49 0.39 2.74 5.16
N LEU A 50 0.48 4.05 4.91
CA LEU A 50 1.56 4.89 5.43
C LEU A 50 1.00 6.17 6.08
N PRO A 51 1.17 6.38 7.40
CA PRO A 51 1.66 5.42 8.38
C PRO A 51 0.63 4.31 8.68
N ASP A 52 1.11 3.13 9.09
CA ASP A 52 0.31 2.08 9.71
C ASP A 52 0.75 1.88 11.18
N PRO A 53 -0.09 2.16 12.19
CA PRO A 53 -1.48 2.62 12.09
C PRO A 53 -1.62 4.06 11.62
N VAL A 54 -2.75 4.36 10.98
CA VAL A 54 -3.10 5.69 10.49
C VAL A 54 -3.23 6.67 11.66
N VAL A 55 -2.61 7.84 11.53
CA VAL A 55 -2.64 8.87 12.55
C VAL A 55 -3.65 9.95 12.18
N ARG A 56 -4.73 10.08 12.98
CA ARG A 56 -5.77 11.09 12.71
C ARG A 56 -5.19 12.52 12.71
N GLY A 57 -5.70 13.38 11.85
CA GLY A 57 -5.20 14.76 11.68
C GLY A 57 -3.88 14.86 10.91
N LYS A 58 -3.28 13.75 10.50
CA LYS A 58 -2.09 13.71 9.62
C LYS A 58 -2.45 13.06 8.28
N PRO A 59 -1.68 13.34 7.22
CA PRO A 59 -1.83 12.63 5.95
C PRO A 59 -1.58 11.14 6.12
N ALA A 60 -2.44 10.32 5.51
CA ALA A 60 -2.28 8.89 5.37
C ALA A 60 -2.36 8.52 3.89
N THR A 61 -1.46 7.66 3.44
CA THR A 61 -1.38 7.18 2.06
C THR A 61 -1.70 5.71 1.99
N PHE A 62 -2.59 5.34 1.08
CA PHE A 62 -2.95 3.97 0.77
C PHE A 62 -2.42 3.65 -0.63
N ASN A 63 -1.50 2.71 -0.73
CA ASN A 63 -0.93 2.22 -1.98
C ASN A 63 -1.48 0.83 -2.26
N ILE A 64 -2.35 0.70 -3.25
CA ILE A 64 -2.94 -0.56 -3.65
C ILE A 64 -2.16 -1.08 -4.85
N SER A 65 -1.41 -2.17 -4.66
CA SER A 65 -0.72 -2.86 -5.74
C SER A 65 -1.69 -3.79 -6.45
N ALA A 66 -1.89 -3.58 -7.74
CA ALA A 66 -2.84 -4.34 -8.54
C ALA A 66 -2.28 -4.67 -9.94
N SER A 67 -2.96 -5.57 -10.65
CA SER A 67 -2.65 -5.96 -12.01
C SER A 67 -3.90 -6.25 -12.83
N THR A 68 -3.79 -6.05 -14.14
CA THR A 68 -4.86 -6.34 -15.10
C THR A 68 -4.30 -7.02 -16.34
N GLY A 69 -5.07 -7.94 -16.92
CA GLY A 69 -4.71 -8.60 -18.19
C GLY A 69 -5.08 -7.78 -19.43
N GLN A 70 -5.92 -6.76 -19.29
CA GLN A 70 -6.41 -5.92 -20.39
C GLN A 70 -6.32 -4.44 -20.02
N ALA A 71 -6.20 -3.59 -21.04
CA ALA A 71 -6.16 -2.16 -20.84
C ALA A 71 -7.51 -1.64 -20.31
N ILE A 72 -7.47 -0.73 -19.34
CA ILE A 72 -8.67 -0.09 -18.78
C ILE A 72 -8.70 1.35 -19.31
N SER A 73 -9.66 1.65 -20.18
CA SER A 73 -9.80 2.97 -20.82
C SER A 73 -10.17 4.07 -19.81
N SER A 74 -11.10 3.76 -18.92
CA SER A 74 -11.66 4.67 -17.92
C SER A 74 -12.38 3.88 -16.84
N GLY A 75 -12.71 4.53 -15.73
CA GLY A 75 -13.37 3.86 -14.64
C GLY A 75 -13.50 4.70 -13.38
N LYS A 76 -14.06 4.08 -12.34
CA LYS A 76 -14.25 4.70 -11.02
C LYS A 76 -13.77 3.78 -9.93
N VAL A 77 -13.25 4.39 -8.87
CA VAL A 77 -12.91 3.73 -7.62
C VAL A 77 -13.92 4.18 -6.58
N VAL A 78 -14.74 3.26 -6.10
CA VAL A 78 -15.72 3.49 -5.03
C VAL A 78 -15.14 2.96 -3.73
N ILE A 79 -15.02 3.82 -2.73
CA ILE A 79 -14.48 3.49 -1.42
C ILE A 79 -15.63 3.62 -0.40
N GLU A 80 -15.88 2.55 0.35
CA GLU A 80 -16.81 2.53 1.46
C GLU A 80 -16.05 2.22 2.74
N VAL A 81 -16.20 3.06 3.77
CA VAL A 81 -15.53 2.88 5.06
C VAL A 81 -16.55 2.49 6.12
N TYR A 82 -16.24 1.44 6.87
CA TYR A 82 -17.07 0.88 7.92
C TYR A 82 -16.38 0.99 9.28
N TYR A 83 -17.14 1.36 10.29
CA TYR A 83 -16.73 1.41 11.69
C TYR A 83 -17.79 0.69 12.53
N PHE A 84 -17.38 -0.33 13.28
CA PHE A 84 -18.31 -1.24 13.98
C PHE A 84 -19.44 -1.79 13.10
N GLY A 85 -19.13 -2.11 11.84
CA GLY A 85 -20.09 -2.65 10.87
C GLY A 85 -21.05 -1.62 10.24
N VAL A 86 -21.04 -0.37 10.71
CA VAL A 86 -21.82 0.73 10.12
C VAL A 86 -20.99 1.46 9.08
N ARG A 87 -21.55 1.71 7.90
CA ARG A 87 -20.90 2.51 6.85
C ARG A 87 -20.88 3.98 7.27
N VAL A 88 -19.70 4.52 7.55
CA VAL A 88 -19.50 5.89 8.03
C VAL A 88 -19.05 6.85 6.93
N HIS A 89 -18.53 6.34 5.83
CA HIS A 89 -18.07 7.17 4.71
C HIS A 89 -18.25 6.45 3.38
N THR A 90 -18.47 7.24 2.34
CA THR A 90 -18.45 6.77 0.95
C THR A 90 -17.90 7.88 0.09
N GLU A 91 -16.94 7.53 -0.75
CA GLU A 91 -16.37 8.43 -1.74
C GLU A 91 -16.21 7.69 -3.07
N THR A 92 -16.14 8.46 -4.15
CA THR A 92 -15.95 7.94 -5.50
C THR A 92 -14.95 8.83 -6.20
N HIS A 93 -13.88 8.22 -6.71
CA HIS A 93 -12.81 8.87 -7.46
C HIS A 93 -12.80 8.35 -8.88
N ASP A 94 -12.43 9.19 -9.84
CA ASP A 94 -12.12 8.73 -11.18
C ASP A 94 -10.81 7.92 -11.16
N LEU A 95 -10.78 6.78 -11.83
CA LEU A 95 -9.59 5.94 -11.92
C LEU A 95 -8.45 6.66 -12.64
N CYS A 96 -8.78 7.43 -13.67
CA CYS A 96 -7.85 8.17 -14.52
C CYS A 96 -7.32 9.46 -13.90
N GLU A 97 -7.92 9.92 -12.80
CA GLU A 97 -7.32 10.98 -11.98
C GLU A 97 -6.15 10.45 -11.13
N LYS A 98 -6.12 9.15 -10.86
CA LYS A 98 -5.08 8.51 -10.05
C LYS A 98 -4.04 7.77 -10.88
N LEU A 99 -4.41 7.34 -12.09
CA LEU A 99 -3.56 6.59 -13.00
C LEU A 99 -3.57 7.24 -14.38
N SER A 100 -2.48 7.09 -15.14
CA SER A 100 -2.48 7.51 -16.54
C SER A 100 -3.32 6.55 -17.37
N CYS A 101 -4.42 7.05 -17.93
CA CYS A 101 -5.31 6.26 -18.79
C CYS A 101 -4.92 6.35 -20.28
N PRO A 102 -5.09 5.27 -21.06
CA PRO A 102 -5.57 3.96 -20.61
C PRO A 102 -4.55 3.25 -19.70
N VAL A 103 -5.03 2.62 -18.63
CA VAL A 103 -4.18 1.82 -17.74
C VAL A 103 -3.76 0.58 -18.52
N SER A 104 -2.49 0.46 -18.86
CA SER A 104 -1.95 -0.66 -19.62
C SER A 104 -2.10 -1.99 -18.89
N ALA A 105 -2.15 -3.08 -19.66
CA ALA A 105 -2.03 -4.43 -19.10
C ALA A 105 -0.70 -4.58 -18.34
N GLY A 106 -0.73 -5.29 -17.22
CA GLY A 106 0.40 -5.43 -16.30
C GLY A 106 0.10 -4.93 -14.90
N ASN A 107 1.17 -4.68 -14.14
CA ASN A 107 1.10 -4.22 -12.75
C ASN A 107 0.99 -2.69 -12.69
N PHE A 108 0.22 -2.18 -11.73
CA PHE A 108 0.07 -0.77 -11.45
C PHE A 108 -0.15 -0.55 -9.94
N VAL A 109 0.07 0.68 -9.48
CA VAL A 109 -0.18 1.08 -8.09
C VAL A 109 -1.21 2.20 -8.08
N LEU A 110 -2.36 1.96 -7.47
CA LEU A 110 -3.34 2.99 -7.19
C LEU A 110 -3.00 3.63 -5.84
N SER A 111 -2.57 4.89 -5.86
CA SER A 111 -2.19 5.62 -4.64
C SER A 111 -3.24 6.68 -4.28
N HIS A 112 -3.60 6.74 -3.00
CA HIS A 112 -4.52 7.74 -2.47
C HIS A 112 -4.01 8.27 -1.13
N THR A 113 -3.73 9.58 -1.07
CA THR A 113 -3.34 10.28 0.16
C THR A 113 -4.47 11.17 0.64
N GLN A 114 -4.83 11.06 1.92
CA GLN A 114 -5.85 11.89 2.55
C GLN A 114 -5.50 12.20 4.00
N THR A 115 -5.83 13.42 4.44
CA THR A 115 -5.76 13.80 5.85
C THR A 115 -7.12 13.56 6.50
N LEU A 116 -7.19 12.58 7.40
CA LEU A 116 -8.42 12.31 8.16
C LEU A 116 -8.64 13.41 9.22
N PRO A 117 -9.88 13.86 9.48
CA PRO A 117 -10.16 14.86 10.50
C PRO A 117 -9.59 14.47 11.87
N GLY A 118 -9.08 15.45 12.62
CA GLY A 118 -8.53 15.22 13.97
C GLY A 118 -9.55 14.69 14.99
N ILE A 119 -10.84 14.80 14.70
CA ILE A 119 -11.95 14.27 15.51
C ILE A 119 -12.29 12.81 15.19
N THR A 120 -11.66 12.20 14.18
CA THR A 120 -11.95 10.80 13.79
C THR A 120 -11.70 9.87 14.99
N PRO A 121 -12.67 9.02 15.37
CA PRO A 121 -12.49 8.09 16.47
C PRO A 121 -11.30 7.15 16.24
N PRO A 122 -10.52 6.81 17.27
CA PRO A 122 -9.54 5.75 17.16
C PRO A 122 -10.25 4.39 17.08
N GLY A 123 -9.62 3.40 16.46
CA GLY A 123 -10.16 2.04 16.42
C GLY A 123 -9.85 1.31 15.12
N SER A 124 -10.47 0.15 14.96
CA SER A 124 -10.36 -0.64 13.74
C SER A 124 -11.45 -0.25 12.76
N TYR A 125 -11.05 0.05 11.53
CA TYR A 125 -11.91 0.40 10.42
C TYR A 125 -11.78 -0.67 9.34
N ASN A 126 -12.85 -0.90 8.60
CA ASN A 126 -12.83 -1.73 7.41
C ASN A 126 -13.08 -0.85 6.19
N LEU A 127 -12.16 -0.90 5.22
CA LEU A 127 -12.31 -0.22 3.95
C LEU A 127 -12.69 -1.27 2.91
N LYS A 128 -13.78 -1.03 2.19
CA LYS A 128 -14.19 -1.81 1.03
C LYS A 128 -14.00 -0.94 -0.22
N MET A 129 -13.18 -1.43 -1.14
CA MET A 129 -12.87 -0.76 -2.40
C MET A 129 -13.47 -1.55 -3.57
N THR A 130 -14.18 -0.85 -4.45
CA THR A 130 -14.70 -1.42 -5.70
C THR A 130 -14.16 -0.61 -6.88
N ILE A 131 -13.51 -1.29 -7.83
CA ILE A 131 -13.10 -0.69 -9.10
C ILE A 131 -14.14 -1.06 -10.15
N LYS A 132 -14.62 -0.07 -10.90
CA LYS A 132 -15.55 -0.25 -12.03
C LYS A 132 -15.00 0.39 -13.28
N ASP A 133 -15.35 -0.15 -14.44
CA ASP A 133 -15.14 0.53 -15.72
C ASP A 133 -16.25 1.58 -16.00
N ASP A 134 -16.18 2.23 -17.16
CA ASP A 134 -17.19 3.15 -17.69
C ASP A 134 -18.56 2.51 -17.95
N HIS A 135 -18.60 1.20 -18.17
CA HIS A 135 -19.82 0.41 -18.35
C HIS A 135 -20.44 -0.04 -17.01
N ASN A 136 -19.91 0.43 -15.87
CA ASN A 136 -20.25 0.00 -14.51
C ASN A 136 -19.99 -1.49 -14.22
N GLN A 137 -19.24 -2.18 -15.07
CA GLN A 137 -18.79 -3.54 -14.78
C GLN A 137 -17.77 -3.50 -13.65
N LYS A 138 -17.91 -4.44 -12.72
CA LYS A 138 -17.05 -4.52 -11.55
C LYS A 138 -15.75 -5.21 -11.92
N LEU A 139 -14.66 -4.43 -12.03
CA LEU A 139 -13.33 -4.94 -12.36
C LEU A 139 -12.62 -5.55 -11.14
N SER A 140 -12.88 -5.03 -9.94
CA SER A 140 -12.38 -5.60 -8.67
C SER A 140 -13.28 -5.23 -7.50
N CYS A 141 -13.28 -6.05 -6.45
CA CYS A 141 -13.86 -5.70 -5.15
C CYS A 141 -13.07 -6.36 -4.03
N ILE A 142 -12.47 -5.54 -3.18
CA ILE A 142 -11.71 -5.97 -2.02
C ILE A 142 -12.19 -5.27 -0.76
N SER A 143 -11.83 -5.82 0.39
CA SER A 143 -11.94 -5.20 1.68
C SER A 143 -10.71 -5.50 2.52
N PHE A 144 -10.28 -4.54 3.34
CA PHE A 144 -9.15 -4.71 4.26
C PHE A 144 -9.38 -3.89 5.52
N ASN A 145 -8.74 -4.29 6.61
CA ASN A 145 -8.82 -3.58 7.88
C ASN A 145 -7.61 -2.67 8.06
N PHE A 146 -7.84 -1.51 8.65
CA PHE A 146 -6.77 -0.61 9.09
C PHE A 146 -7.13 -0.01 10.44
N LYS A 147 -6.11 0.48 11.16
CA LYS A 147 -6.30 1.08 12.49
C LYS A 147 -6.05 2.57 12.44
N ILE A 148 -6.89 3.33 13.14
CA ILE A 148 -6.70 4.76 13.38
C ILE A 148 -6.30 4.97 14.84
N VAL A 149 -5.26 5.76 15.06
CA VAL A 149 -4.75 6.13 16.39
C VAL A 149 -4.73 7.64 16.61
N PHE A 150 -4.61 8.04 17.87
CA PHE A 150 -4.42 9.43 18.26
C PHE A 150 -3.06 9.98 17.79
N GLY A 151 -3.03 11.24 17.33
CA GLY A 151 -1.80 11.95 16.98
C GLY A 151 -0.79 12.13 18.10
N SER A 152 -1.23 11.99 19.36
CA SER A 152 -0.43 12.27 20.56
C SER A 152 0.42 11.11 21.06
N LEU A 153 0.36 9.92 20.42
CA LEU A 153 1.08 8.72 20.89
C LEU A 153 2.31 8.33 20.05
N VAL A 154 2.64 9.08 18.99
CA VAL A 154 3.82 8.79 18.13
C VAL A 154 5.05 9.61 18.57
N SER A 155 5.22 9.81 19.87
CA SER A 155 6.39 10.46 20.45
C SER A 155 6.84 9.71 21.70
N ALA A 156 7.16 8.43 21.56
CA ALA A 156 8.00 7.68 22.50
C ALA A 156 8.28 6.28 21.93
N SER A 157 9.23 6.16 21.01
CA SER A 157 10.03 4.96 20.73
C SER A 157 11.25 5.38 19.93
#